data_AF-A0A7W9BF67-F1
#
_entry.id   AF-A0A7W9BF67-F1
#
_cell.length_a   1.000
_cell.length_b   1.000
_cell.length_c   1.000
_cell.angle_alpha   90.00
_cell.angle_beta   90.00
_cell.angle_gamma   90.00
#
_symmetry.space_group_name_H-M   'P 1'
#
loop_
_entity.id
_entity.type
_entity.pdbx_description
1 polymer ?
#
loop_
_entity_poly.entity_id
_entity_poly.type
_entity_poly.pdbx_seq_one_letter_code
_entity_poly.pdbx_strand_id
1 'polypeptide(L)' 'MRDSDTFTAHATRCRQEADAATLDNVRDRSLRAEAAWAAMAERSLKSETARDAREARPLEEVAPEVFLPTGR' A
#
# COMPACT_ATOMS: atom_id res chain seq x y z
N MET A 1 -9.90 8.37 4.18
CA MET A 1 -9.62 6.96 4.51
C MET A 1 -8.74 6.44 3.39
N ARG A 2 -7.54 5.95 3.71
CA ARG A 2 -6.61 5.44 2.71
C ARG A 2 -6.98 4.00 2.33
N ASP A 3 -6.56 3.55 1.16
CA ASP A 3 -6.82 2.18 0.70
C ASP A 3 -6.12 1.18 1.64
N SER A 4 -4.92 1.52 2.14
CA SER A 4 -4.23 0.77 3.20
C SER A 4 -5.09 0.50 4.43
N ASP A 5 -5.86 1.51 4.88
CA ASP A 5 -6.69 1.42 6.09
C ASP A 5 -7.84 0.44 5.87
N THR A 6 -8.46 0.52 4.70
CA THR A 6 -9.58 -0.36 4.30
C THR A 6 -9.13 -1.81 4.24
N PHE A 7 -7.99 -2.09 3.61
CA PHE A 7 -7.43 -3.43 3.53
C PHE A 7 -7.02 -3.96 4.91
N THR A 8 -6.47 -3.11 5.77
CA THR A 8 -6.12 -3.48 7.16
C THR A 8 -7.35 -3.84 7.98
N ALA A 9 -8.45 -3.11 7.81
CA ALA A 9 -9.73 -3.41 8.46
C ALA A 9 -10.28 -4.78 8.00
N HIS A 10 -10.20 -5.08 6.71
CA HIS A 10 -10.58 -6.40 6.18
C HIS A 10 -9.69 -7.52 6.71
N ALA A 11 -8.37 -7.32 6.78
CA ALA A 11 -7.46 -8.31 7.36
C ALA A 11 -7.82 -8.61 8.83
N THR A 12 -8.02 -7.56 9.63
CA THR A 12 -8.44 -7.69 11.04
C THR A 12 -9.75 -8.46 11.17
N ARG A 13 -10.75 -8.15 10.33
CA ARG A 13 -12.02 -8.86 10.32
C ARG A 13 -11.83 -10.35 10.00
N CYS A 14 -11.06 -10.68 8.96
CA CYS A 14 -10.80 -12.07 8.60
C CYS A 14 -10.06 -12.82 9.73
N ARG A 15 -9.17 -12.14 10.46
CA ARG A 15 -8.53 -12.73 11.63
C ARG A 15 -9.52 -13.03 12.75
N GLN A 16 -10.42 -12.10 13.06
CA GLN A 16 -11.49 -12.33 14.03
C GLN A 16 -12.41 -13.49 13.62
N GLU A 17 -12.74 -13.59 12.32
CA GLU A 17 -13.51 -14.71 11.77
C GLU A 17 -12.77 -16.04 11.91
N ALA A 18 -11.44 -16.06 11.73
CA ALA A 18 -10.61 -17.25 11.95
C ALA A 18 -10.57 -17.66 13.43
N ASP A 19 -10.46 -16.69 14.34
CA ASP A 19 -10.42 -16.95 15.78
C ASP A 19 -11.78 -17.44 16.31
N ALA A 20 -12.89 -16.99 15.73
CA ALA A 20 -14.23 -17.44 16.06
C ALA A 20 -14.67 -18.74 15.37
N ALA A 21 -13.91 -19.22 14.38
CA ALA A 21 -14.27 -20.40 13.61
C ALA A 21 -14.20 -21.68 14.46
N THR A 22 -15.27 -22.47 14.42
CA THR A 22 -15.34 -23.78 15.08
C THR A 22 -14.97 -24.94 14.15
N LEU A 23 -14.83 -24.65 12.84
CA LEU A 23 -14.43 -25.61 11.82
C LEU A 23 -13.10 -25.20 11.21
N ASP A 24 -12.17 -26.15 11.10
CA ASP A 24 -10.81 -25.90 10.59
C ASP A 24 -10.82 -25.36 9.14
N ASN A 25 -11.71 -25.87 8.30
CA ASN A 25 -11.83 -25.41 6.91
C ASN A 25 -12.25 -23.93 6.80
N VAL A 26 -13.08 -23.45 7.74
CA VAL A 26 -13.48 -22.04 7.83
C VAL A 26 -12.31 -21.22 8.33
N ARG A 27 -11.63 -21.68 9.39
CA ARG A 27 -10.43 -21.02 9.94
C ARG A 27 -9.37 -20.83 8.85
N ASP A 28 -9.03 -21.89 8.11
CA ASP A 28 -8.01 -21.87 7.07
C ASP A 28 -8.37 -20.95 5.90
N ARG A 29 -9.65 -20.90 5.51
CA ARG A 29 -10.12 -19.95 4.50
C ARG A 29 -9.98 -18.51 5.01
N SER A 30 -10.37 -18.25 6.26
CA SER A 30 -10.30 -16.93 6.86
C SER A 30 -8.86 -16.44 7.02
N LEU A 31 -7.93 -17.31 7.44
CA LEU A 31 -6.50 -16.98 7.51
C LEU A 31 -5.89 -16.70 6.12
N ARG A 32 -6.29 -17.44 5.08
CA ARG A 32 -5.86 -17.13 3.70
C ARG A 32 -6.40 -15.80 3.21
N ALA A 33 -7.64 -15.46 3.58
CA ALA A 33 -8.22 -14.16 3.27
C ALA A 33 -7.50 -13.03 4.02
N GLU A 34 -7.22 -13.19 5.32
CA GLU A 34 -6.40 -12.26 6.12
C GLU A 34 -5.07 -11.99 5.41
N ALA A 35 -4.34 -13.04 5.04
CA ALA A 35 -3.04 -12.91 4.37
C ALA A 35 -3.12 -12.14 3.04
N ALA A 36 -4.18 -12.38 2.25
CA ALA A 36 -4.40 -11.65 1.00
C ALA A 36 -4.69 -10.15 1.25
N TRP A 37 -5.53 -9.83 2.23
CA TRP A 37 -5.83 -8.45 2.58
C TRP A 37 -4.62 -7.73 3.18
N ALA A 38 -3.85 -8.39 4.05
CA ALA A 38 -2.61 -7.85 4.61
C ALA A 38 -1.59 -7.52 3.52
N ALA A 39 -1.39 -8.42 2.55
CA ALA A 39 -0.50 -8.18 1.42
C ALA A 39 -0.94 -6.98 0.55
N MET A 40 -2.25 -6.76 0.40
CA MET A 40 -2.76 -5.58 -0.31
C MET A 40 -2.60 -4.30 0.51
N ALA A 41 -2.80 -4.35 1.82
CA ALA A 41 -2.58 -3.23 2.73
C ALA A 41 -1.12 -2.74 2.65
N GLU A 42 -0.15 -3.66 2.70
CA GLU A 42 1.28 -3.34 2.58
C GLU A 42 1.61 -2.68 1.24
N ARG A 43 1.08 -3.21 0.14
CA ARG A 43 1.29 -2.65 -1.21
C ARG A 43 0.68 -1.25 -1.34
N SER A 44 -0.51 -1.05 -0.79
CA SER A 44 -1.17 0.25 -0.80
C SER A 44 -0.37 1.26 0.02
N LEU A 45 0.01 0.90 1.24
CA LEU A 45 0.80 1.73 2.13
C LEU A 45 2.12 2.14 1.48
N LYS A 46 2.82 1.21 0.83
CA LYS A 46 4.06 1.52 0.10
C LYS A 46 3.82 2.53 -1.04
N SER A 47 2.70 2.41 -1.74
CA SER A 47 2.36 3.32 -2.83
C SER A 47 1.98 4.71 -2.32
N GLU A 48 1.20 4.78 -1.25
CA GLU A 48 0.78 6.02 -0.60
C GLU A 48 1.98 6.75 0.03
N THR A 49 2.84 6.06 0.78
CA THR A 49 4.07 6.64 1.33
C THR A 49 5.01 7.18 0.24
N ALA A 50 5.11 6.49 -0.90
CA ALA A 50 5.87 6.98 -2.04
C ALA A 50 5.25 8.23 -2.69
N ARG A 51 3.92 8.37 -2.67
CA ARG A 51 3.23 9.59 -3.12
C ARG A 51 3.46 10.74 -2.15
N ASP A 52 3.24 10.51 -0.86
CA ASP A 52 3.49 11.49 0.19
C ASP A 52 4.93 12.03 0.12
N ALA A 53 5.92 11.14 -0.08
CA ALA A 53 7.31 11.53 -0.24
C ALA A 53 7.60 12.34 -1.51
N ARG A 54 6.86 12.12 -2.62
CA ARG A 54 7.00 12.91 -3.85
C ARG A 54 6.38 14.29 -3.70
N GLU A 55 5.22 14.37 -3.06
CA GLU A 55 4.51 15.63 -2.79
C GLU A 55 5.26 16.50 -1.77
N ALA A 56 5.93 15.87 -0.80
CA ALA A 56 6.77 16.57 0.16
C ALA A 56 8.10 17.09 -0.42
N ARG A 57 8.51 16.64 -1.62
CA ARG A 57 9.68 17.21 -2.30
C ARG A 57 9.28 18.51 -2.99
N PRO A 58 9.88 19.66 -2.62
CA PRO A 58 9.72 20.89 -3.39
C PRO A 58 10.17 20.64 -4.84
N LEU A 59 9.45 21.21 -5.81
CA LEU A 59 9.70 21.08 -7.26
C LEU A 59 11.04 21.71 -7.73
N GLU A 60 11.99 21.94 -6.85
CA GLU A 60 13.14 22.83 -7.08
C GLU A 60 14.34 22.16 -7.77
N GLU A 61 14.27 20.88 -8.14
CA GLU A 61 15.37 20.21 -8.84
C GLU A 61 14.89 19.44 -10.07
N VAL A 62 14.37 20.19 -11.05
CA VAL A 62 14.62 19.88 -12.46
C VAL A 62 14.97 21.20 -13.13
N ALA A 63 16.20 21.69 -12.91
CA ALA A 63 16.78 22.63 -13.84
C ALA A 63 16.96 21.86 -15.16
N PRO A 64 16.24 22.18 -16.26
CA PRO A 64 16.67 21.66 -17.54
C PRO A 64 18.06 22.24 -17.77
N GLU A 65 19.07 21.37 -17.88
CA GLU A 65 20.35 21.75 -18.47
C GLU A 65 20.03 22.58 -19.72
N VAL A 66 20.34 23.86 -19.63
CA VAL A 66 20.23 24.78 -20.75
C VAL A 66 21.15 24.22 -21.81
N PHE A 67 20.58 23.60 -22.84
CA PHE A 67 21.29 23.29 -24.06
C PHE A 67 21.75 24.63 -24.65
N LEU A 68 22.99 25.01 -24.36
CA LEU A 68 23.67 26.12 -25.02
C LEU A 68 24.19 25.57 -26.35
N PRO A 69 23.60 25.92 -27.51
CA PRO A 69 24.23 25.61 -28.78
C PRO A 69 25.54 26.38 -28.83
N THR A 70 26.66 25.67 -28.73
CA THR A 70 27.97 26.24 -29.01
C THR A 70 27.95 26.83 -30.41
N GLY A 71 28.06 28.15 -30.46
CA GLY A 71 28.00 28.94 -31.70
C GLY A 71 29.05 28.49 -32.71
N ARG A 72 28.67 28.63 -33.99
CA ARG A 72 29.59 28.61 -35.13
C ARG A 72 29.56 29.97 -35.80
#